data_AF-A0A226DCF9-F1
#
_entry.id   AF-A0A226DCF9-F1
#
_cell.length_a   1.000
_cell.length_b   1.000
_cell.length_c   1.000
_cell.angle_alpha   90.00
_cell.angle_beta   90.00
_cell.angle_gamma   90.00
#
_symmetry.space_group_name_H-M   'P 1'
#
loop_
_entity.id
_entity.type
_entity.pdbx_description
1 polymer ?
#
loop_
_entity_poly.entity_id
_entity_poly.type
_entity_poly.pdbx_seq_one_letter_code
_entity_poly.pdbx_strand_id
1 'polypeptide(L)'
;MARKCSQTLNFDSESSDDESNNGETENQPAKRRKLLDWNFVKQFSTKQAAEKFIKSENKWVYKSKYQTADAEILKFVCRSSDSCSSKCCIILLLNNTSVIVEKTTDQHDHVDRPKTGIDVGTKIEIQKLLKSGVTQPKLILRSLLDLGVDVPTKTKLTNFLATHRKKEGPTILSLGALEAECSKLSKMPVDNDESYVVNCEFDYDSK
;
A
#
# COMPACT_ATOMS: atom_id res chain seq x y z
N MET A 1 19.30 -30.81 34.40
CA MET A 1 20.70 -30.39 34.15
C MET A 1 20.67 -29.06 33.41
N ALA A 2 20.93 -27.97 34.13
CA ALA A 2 20.81 -26.60 33.63
C ALA A 2 22.07 -26.19 32.85
N ARG A 3 21.91 -25.83 31.57
CA ARG A 3 22.97 -25.19 30.78
C ARG A 3 22.81 -23.68 30.86
N LYS A 4 23.66 -23.04 31.65
CA LYS A 4 23.95 -21.61 31.55
C LYS A 4 24.81 -21.44 30.29
N CYS A 5 24.35 -20.63 29.33
CA CYS A 5 25.23 -20.11 28.28
C CYS A 5 25.32 -18.60 28.45
N SER A 6 26.54 -18.22 28.82
CA SER A 6 27.13 -16.91 29.02
C SER A 6 27.01 -16.01 27.79
N GLN A 7 26.80 -14.73 28.03
CA GLN A 7 26.96 -13.67 27.04
C GLN A 7 28.45 -13.52 26.72
N THR A 8 28.83 -13.75 25.46
CA THR A 8 30.19 -13.50 24.97
C THR A 8 30.36 -11.99 24.77
N LEU A 9 31.21 -11.37 25.59
CA LEU A 9 31.76 -10.05 25.31
C LEU A 9 32.90 -10.25 24.30
N ASN A 10 32.74 -9.70 23.09
CA ASN A 10 33.82 -9.65 22.12
C ASN A 10 34.87 -8.66 22.64
N PHE A 11 36.03 -9.20 23.02
CA PHE A 11 37.23 -8.46 23.36
C PHE A 11 38.13 -8.56 22.13
N ASP A 12 38.03 -7.59 21.22
CA ASP A 12 38.99 -7.47 20.12
C ASP A 12 40.22 -6.77 20.67
N SER A 13 41.25 -7.57 20.96
CA SER A 13 42.58 -7.11 21.34
C SER A 13 43.53 -7.43 20.19
N GLU A 14 44.27 -6.39 19.80
CA GLU A 14 45.54 -6.38 19.04
C GLU A 14 45.47 -6.23 17.51
N SER A 15 45.73 -5.00 17.04
CA SER A 15 46.71 -4.75 15.97
C SER A 15 47.41 -3.41 16.22
N SER A 16 48.74 -3.49 16.27
CA SER A 16 49.72 -2.43 16.54
C SER A 16 49.87 -1.43 15.38
N ASP A 17 50.22 -0.20 15.74
CA ASP A 17 50.97 0.86 15.04
C ASP A 17 50.52 1.30 13.63
N ASP A 18 50.02 2.55 13.49
CA ASP A 18 50.85 3.68 13.04
C ASP A 18 50.03 4.99 12.90
N GLU A 19 50.64 6.09 13.36
CA GLU A 19 50.50 7.50 12.98
C GLU A 19 49.14 8.21 12.75
N SER A 20 48.96 9.25 13.59
CA SER A 20 48.50 10.59 13.22
C SER A 20 47.02 10.84 12.85
N ASN A 21 46.38 11.62 13.73
CA ASN A 21 45.71 12.91 13.45
C ASN A 21 44.24 13.03 13.94
N ASN A 22 44.06 13.99 14.85
CA ASN A 22 42.91 14.89 15.04
C ASN A 22 41.60 14.40 15.68
N GLY A 23 41.21 15.14 16.72
CA GLY A 23 39.82 15.28 17.18
C GLY A 23 39.49 14.49 18.43
N GLU A 24 39.47 15.17 19.58
CA GLU A 24 38.79 14.67 20.78
C GLU A 24 37.32 14.39 20.43
N THR A 25 37.00 13.13 20.15
CA THR A 25 35.61 12.70 20.00
C THR A 25 35.02 12.61 21.40
N GLU A 26 34.44 13.71 21.89
CA GLU A 26 33.61 13.70 23.10
C GLU A 26 32.51 12.64 22.90
N ASN A 27 32.63 11.53 23.65
CA ASN A 27 31.61 10.49 23.70
C ASN A 27 30.33 11.08 24.29
N GLN A 28 29.41 11.53 23.43
CA GLN A 28 28.10 11.99 23.89
C GLN A 28 27.40 10.83 24.62
N PRO A 29 26.83 11.07 25.82
CA PRO A 29 26.13 10.04 26.56
C PRO A 29 24.97 9.50 25.73
N ALA A 30 24.90 8.18 25.59
CA ALA A 30 23.83 7.51 24.87
C ALA A 30 22.46 7.98 25.39
N LYS A 31 21.63 8.55 24.51
CA LYS A 31 20.28 9.02 24.86
C LYS A 31 19.49 7.86 25.46
N ARG A 32 19.02 8.03 26.69
CA ARG A 32 18.15 7.06 27.37
C ARG A 32 16.85 6.90 26.58
N ARG A 33 16.45 5.65 26.31
CA ARG A 33 15.18 5.35 25.64
C ARG A 33 14.01 5.74 26.55
N LYS A 34 13.03 6.48 26.02
CA LYS A 34 11.77 6.80 26.73
C LYS A 34 11.03 5.48 27.04
N LEU A 35 10.63 5.29 28.29
CA LEU A 35 9.69 4.21 28.65
C LEU A 35 8.31 4.56 28.10
N LEU A 36 7.62 3.56 27.55
CA LEU A 36 6.28 3.72 26.99
C LEU A 36 5.27 3.14 27.98
N ASP A 37 4.24 3.92 28.29
CA ASP A 37 3.14 3.46 29.14
C ASP A 37 2.08 2.80 28.26
N TRP A 38 1.82 1.52 28.53
CA TRP A 38 0.86 0.70 27.78
C TRP A 38 -0.44 0.54 28.58
N ASN A 39 -1.56 0.76 27.90
CA ASN A 39 -2.89 0.56 28.42
C ASN A 39 -3.56 -0.62 27.73
N PHE A 40 -4.14 -1.49 28.54
CA PHE A 40 -5.07 -2.52 28.08
C PHE A 40 -6.28 -1.86 27.41
N VAL A 41 -6.60 -2.29 26.19
CA VAL A 41 -7.75 -1.79 25.43
C VAL A 41 -8.86 -2.82 25.43
N LYS A 42 -8.56 -4.04 24.99
CA LYS A 42 -9.56 -5.10 24.79
C LYS A 42 -8.93 -6.47 24.67
N GLN A 43 -9.68 -7.49 25.06
CA GLN A 43 -9.34 -8.90 24.89
C GLN A 43 -10.27 -9.54 23.85
N PHE A 44 -9.70 -10.47 23.07
CA PHE A 44 -10.36 -11.22 22.01
C PHE A 44 -10.04 -12.70 22.17
N SER A 45 -10.92 -13.57 21.64
CA SER A 45 -10.70 -15.02 21.62
C SER A 45 -9.84 -15.49 20.45
N THR A 46 -9.66 -14.66 19.42
CA THR A 46 -8.91 -15.03 18.22
C THR A 46 -8.05 -13.88 17.72
N LYS A 47 -6.89 -14.22 17.14
CA LYS A 47 -6.00 -13.27 16.46
C LYS A 47 -6.73 -12.47 15.38
N GLN A 48 -7.56 -13.15 14.58
CA GLN A 48 -8.28 -12.53 13.48
C GLN A 48 -9.27 -11.47 13.95
N ALA A 49 -9.94 -11.68 15.09
CA ALA A 49 -10.85 -10.68 15.65
C ALA A 49 -10.09 -9.42 16.11
N ALA A 50 -8.93 -9.59 16.76
CA ALA A 50 -8.07 -8.48 17.17
C ALA A 50 -7.53 -7.69 15.95
N GLU A 51 -7.09 -8.38 14.90
CA GLU A 51 -6.64 -7.73 13.67
C GLU A 51 -7.77 -6.97 12.95
N LYS A 52 -8.99 -7.54 12.90
CA LYS A 52 -10.16 -6.86 12.33
C LYS A 52 -10.48 -5.58 13.10
N PHE A 53 -10.39 -5.62 14.44
CA PHE A 53 -10.57 -4.45 15.29
C PHE A 53 -9.55 -3.36 14.96
N ILE A 54 -8.25 -3.67 14.92
CA ILE A 54 -7.21 -2.71 14.55
C ILE A 54 -7.41 -2.17 13.13
N LYS A 55 -7.78 -3.03 12.17
CA LYS A 55 -8.05 -2.63 10.79
C LYS A 55 -9.24 -1.67 10.67
N SER A 56 -10.29 -1.88 11.48
CA SER A 56 -11.49 -1.01 11.48
C SER A 56 -11.19 0.43 11.92
N GLU A 57 -10.20 0.64 12.78
CA GLU A 57 -9.78 1.98 13.17
C GLU A 57 -9.02 2.72 12.07
N ASN A 58 -8.46 2.00 11.09
CA ASN A 58 -7.73 2.54 9.93
C ASN A 58 -6.53 3.45 10.25
N LYS A 59 -6.11 3.54 11.52
CA LYS A 59 -5.00 4.36 12.02
C LYS A 59 -3.67 3.63 12.11
N TRP A 60 -3.68 2.30 12.00
CA TRP A 60 -2.54 1.45 12.35
C TRP A 60 -2.03 0.64 11.15
N VAL A 61 -0.72 0.44 11.10
CA VAL A 61 -0.03 -0.38 10.11
C VAL A 61 0.88 -1.36 10.84
N TYR A 62 0.89 -2.61 10.38
CA TYR A 62 1.77 -3.65 10.91
C TYR A 62 3.24 -3.27 10.67
N LYS A 63 4.06 -3.36 11.72
CA LYS A 63 5.50 -3.08 11.64
C LYS A 63 6.34 -4.33 11.75
N SER A 64 6.12 -5.10 12.83
CA SER A 64 6.94 -6.25 13.12
C SER A 64 6.25 -7.21 14.08
N LYS A 65 6.82 -8.41 14.19
CA LYS A 65 6.46 -9.39 15.21
C LYS A 65 7.71 -9.84 15.95
N TYR A 66 7.56 -10.17 17.21
CA TYR A 66 8.60 -10.84 17.98
C TYR A 66 7.97 -11.78 18.98
N GLN A 67 8.73 -12.80 19.35
CA GLN A 67 8.28 -13.85 20.25
C GLN A 67 9.04 -13.75 21.57
N THR A 68 8.31 -13.91 22.65
CA THR A 68 8.81 -14.04 24.01
C THR A 68 8.49 -15.45 24.51
N ALA A 69 9.05 -15.86 25.65
CA ALA A 69 8.78 -17.19 26.22
C ALA A 69 7.28 -17.42 26.47
N ASP A 70 6.54 -16.36 26.79
CA ASP A 70 5.14 -16.44 27.22
C ASP A 70 4.14 -15.96 26.15
N ALA A 71 4.60 -15.20 25.14
CA ALA A 71 3.71 -14.59 24.16
C ALA A 71 4.35 -14.30 22.79
N GLU A 72 3.54 -14.33 21.73
CA GLU A 72 3.86 -13.70 20.45
C GLU A 72 3.26 -12.28 20.42
N ILE A 73 4.09 -11.27 20.17
CA ILE A 73 3.68 -9.86 20.14
C ILE A 73 3.78 -9.32 18.72
N LEU A 74 2.66 -8.81 18.21
CA LEU A 74 2.55 -8.13 16.93
C LEU A 74 2.52 -6.63 17.17
N LYS A 75 3.51 -5.91 16.65
CA LYS A 75 3.66 -4.47 16.81
C LYS A 75 3.05 -3.72 15.63
N PHE A 76 2.24 -2.73 15.95
CA PHE A 76 1.63 -1.80 15.01
C PHE A 76 2.09 -0.38 15.32
N VAL A 77 2.27 0.40 14.26
CA VAL A 77 2.60 1.82 14.33
C VAL A 77 1.53 2.64 13.63
N CYS A 78 1.53 3.94 13.87
CA CYS A 78 0.62 4.81 13.16
C CYS A 78 0.86 4.77 11.65
N ARG A 79 -0.24 4.77 10.89
CA ARG A 79 -0.26 4.82 9.43
C ARG A 79 0.34 6.10 8.85
N SER A 80 0.20 7.22 9.56
CA SER A 80 0.64 8.53 9.08
C SER A 80 2.12 8.78 9.31
N SER A 81 2.71 8.23 10.38
CA SER A 81 4.15 8.32 10.64
C SER A 81 4.64 7.19 11.52
N ASP A 82 5.79 6.62 11.18
CA ASP A 82 6.48 5.65 12.04
C ASP A 82 7.04 6.30 13.31
N SER A 83 7.36 7.60 13.26
CA SER A 83 7.85 8.38 14.40
C SER A 83 6.74 8.84 15.35
N CYS A 84 5.47 8.58 15.02
CA CYS A 84 4.33 8.91 15.87
C CYS A 84 4.49 8.30 17.27
N SER A 85 4.23 9.08 18.32
CA SER A 85 4.33 8.63 19.71
C SER A 85 3.34 7.51 20.02
N SER A 86 2.14 7.56 19.44
CA SER A 86 1.14 6.50 19.61
C SER A 86 1.56 5.15 18.98
N LYS A 87 1.58 4.09 19.79
CA LYS A 87 1.87 2.69 19.38
C LYS A 87 0.72 1.76 19.80
N CYS A 88 0.58 0.66 19.08
CA CYS A 88 -0.39 -0.39 19.38
C CYS A 88 0.27 -1.77 19.23
N CYS A 89 -0.14 -2.73 20.04
CA CYS A 89 0.29 -4.11 19.87
C CYS A 89 -0.86 -5.09 20.11
N ILE A 90 -0.73 -6.26 19.50
CA ILE A 90 -1.52 -7.45 19.80
C ILE A 90 -0.59 -8.43 20.51
N ILE A 91 -0.98 -8.91 21.68
CA ILE A 91 -0.26 -9.89 22.47
C ILE A 91 -1.05 -11.20 22.42
N LEU A 92 -0.43 -12.24 21.87
CA LEU A 92 -0.95 -13.60 21.82
C LEU A 92 -0.24 -14.41 22.89
N LEU A 93 -0.92 -14.67 24.00
CA LEU A 93 -0.36 -15.50 25.07
C LEU A 93 -0.24 -16.95 24.58
N LEU A 94 0.90 -17.59 24.83
CA LEU A 94 1.11 -18.99 24.42
C LEU A 94 0.36 -19.97 25.32
N ASN A 95 0.16 -19.59 26.58
CA ASN A 95 -0.48 -20.43 27.60
C ASN A 95 -2.00 -20.25 27.67
N ASN A 96 -2.55 -19.24 26.99
CA ASN A 96 -3.98 -18.91 26.99
C ASN A 96 -4.46 -18.70 25.55
N THR A 97 -5.69 -19.08 25.25
CA THR A 97 -6.32 -18.80 23.95
C THR A 97 -6.73 -17.34 23.79
N SER A 98 -6.46 -16.49 24.78
CA SER A 98 -6.80 -15.08 24.75
C SER A 98 -5.76 -14.23 24.04
N VAL A 99 -6.26 -13.29 23.25
CA VAL A 99 -5.48 -12.29 22.54
C VAL A 99 -5.78 -10.92 23.13
N ILE A 100 -4.76 -10.19 23.56
CA ILE A 100 -4.89 -8.88 24.20
C ILE A 100 -4.44 -7.80 23.22
N VAL A 101 -5.15 -6.67 23.20
CA VAL A 101 -4.75 -5.47 22.47
C VAL A 101 -4.39 -4.39 23.47
N GLU A 102 -3.19 -3.84 23.32
CA GLU A 102 -2.72 -2.71 24.12
C GLU A 102 -2.37 -1.53 23.22
N LYS A 103 -2.49 -0.33 23.77
CA LYS A 103 -2.11 0.93 23.13
C LYS A 103 -1.35 1.80 24.10
N THR A 104 -0.47 2.63 23.59
CA THR A 104 0.18 3.65 24.43
C THR A 104 -0.82 4.71 24.88
N THR A 105 -0.58 5.31 26.03
CA THR A 105 -1.31 6.50 26.51
C THR A 105 -1.16 7.70 25.57
N ASP A 106 -0.01 7.81 24.91
CA ASP A 106 0.32 8.90 23.99
C ASP A 106 -0.67 8.96 22.80
N GLN A 107 -1.21 10.15 22.54
CA GLN A 107 -2.05 10.44 21.38
C GLN A 107 -1.21 10.57 20.10
N HIS A 108 -1.89 10.54 18.95
CA HIS A 108 -1.25 10.80 17.66
C HIS A 108 -0.75 12.25 17.61
N ASP A 109 0.56 12.42 17.46
CA ASP A 109 1.29 13.70 17.53
C ASP A 109 1.74 14.19 16.16
N HIS A 110 1.00 13.82 15.10
CA HIS A 110 1.26 14.26 13.73
C HIS A 110 0.02 14.91 13.12
N VAL A 111 0.26 15.77 12.14
CA VAL A 111 -0.80 16.28 11.27
C VAL A 111 -1.30 15.15 10.38
N ASP A 112 -2.61 15.05 10.20
CA ASP A 112 -3.20 14.07 9.27
C ASP A 112 -2.71 14.34 7.85
N ARG A 113 -2.22 13.29 7.19
CA ARG A 113 -1.83 13.41 5.79
C ARG A 113 -3.08 13.59 4.93
N PRO A 114 -3.05 14.50 3.94
CA PRO A 114 -4.17 14.64 3.02
C PRO A 114 -4.42 13.31 2.32
N LYS A 115 -5.70 12.92 2.20
CA LYS A 115 -6.10 11.71 1.48
C LYS A 115 -5.56 11.77 0.05
N THR A 116 -4.75 10.78 -0.31
CA THR A 116 -4.17 10.68 -1.65
C THR A 116 -5.15 10.01 -2.60
N GLY A 117 -5.06 10.35 -3.89
CA GLY A 117 -5.92 9.79 -4.93
C GLY A 117 -7.28 10.48 -5.08
N ILE A 118 -8.12 9.87 -5.91
CA ILE A 118 -9.51 10.26 -6.19
C ILE A 118 -10.42 9.40 -5.32
N ASP A 119 -11.47 10.01 -4.78
CA ASP A 119 -12.51 9.33 -4.01
C ASP A 119 -13.19 8.21 -4.81
N VAL A 120 -13.70 7.19 -4.11
CA VAL A 120 -14.34 6.04 -4.74
C VAL A 120 -15.61 6.44 -5.48
N GLY A 121 -16.44 7.32 -4.91
CA GLY A 121 -17.66 7.81 -5.55
C GLY A 121 -17.34 8.53 -6.86
N THR A 122 -16.37 9.44 -6.83
CA THR A 122 -15.90 10.16 -8.03
C THR A 122 -15.33 9.22 -9.09
N LYS A 123 -14.60 8.16 -8.70
CA LYS A 123 -14.08 7.15 -9.65
C LYS A 123 -15.18 6.42 -10.39
N ILE A 124 -16.25 6.04 -9.70
CA ILE A 124 -17.40 5.37 -10.31
C ILE A 124 -18.01 6.28 -11.38
N GLU A 125 -18.16 7.57 -11.08
CA GLU A 125 -18.74 8.52 -12.03
C GLU A 125 -17.82 8.77 -13.24
N ILE A 126 -16.50 8.89 -13.03
CA ILE A 126 -15.53 8.96 -14.13
C ILE A 126 -15.65 7.72 -15.02
N GLN A 127 -15.81 6.53 -14.45
CA GLN A 127 -15.96 5.30 -15.24
C GLN A 127 -17.24 5.29 -16.06
N LYS A 128 -18.36 5.82 -15.54
CA LYS A 128 -19.59 5.99 -16.33
C LYS A 128 -19.39 6.93 -17.50
N LEU A 129 -18.73 8.07 -17.27
CA LEU A 129 -18.40 9.04 -18.32
C LEU A 129 -17.50 8.44 -19.40
N LEU A 130 -16.53 7.61 -19.02
CA LEU A 130 -15.69 6.89 -19.98
C LEU A 130 -16.49 5.90 -20.82
N LYS A 131 -17.41 5.15 -20.20
CA LYS A 131 -18.31 4.22 -20.90
C LYS A 131 -19.27 4.92 -21.87
N SER A 132 -19.66 6.15 -21.57
CA SER A 132 -20.46 6.97 -22.49
C SER A 132 -19.64 7.66 -23.58
N GLY A 133 -18.34 7.36 -23.70
CA GLY A 133 -17.45 7.87 -24.75
C GLY A 133 -16.74 9.19 -24.42
N VAL A 134 -16.91 9.73 -23.20
CA VAL A 134 -16.23 10.96 -22.79
C VAL A 134 -14.80 10.64 -22.36
N THR A 135 -13.85 10.80 -23.28
CA THR A 135 -12.43 10.42 -23.05
C THR A 135 -11.52 11.60 -22.70
N GLN A 136 -11.95 12.83 -22.98
CA GLN A 136 -11.13 14.03 -22.78
C GLN A 136 -11.13 14.50 -21.32
N PRO A 137 -9.96 14.66 -20.67
CA PRO A 137 -9.88 15.02 -19.25
C PRO A 137 -10.60 16.33 -18.90
N LYS A 138 -10.51 17.35 -19.78
CA LYS A 138 -11.20 18.64 -19.55
C LYS A 138 -12.72 18.49 -19.56
N LEU A 139 -13.24 17.63 -20.43
CA LEU A 139 -14.68 17.38 -20.52
C LEU A 139 -15.16 16.60 -19.29
N ILE A 140 -14.40 15.58 -18.88
CA ILE A 140 -14.69 14.81 -17.65
C ILE A 140 -14.76 15.74 -16.44
N LEU A 141 -13.81 16.67 -16.28
CA LEU A 141 -13.84 17.63 -15.16
C LEU A 141 -15.07 18.53 -15.19
N ARG A 142 -15.50 18.99 -16.39
CA ARG A 142 -16.74 19.77 -16.54
C ARG A 142 -17.97 18.94 -16.18
N SER A 143 -18.08 17.73 -16.73
CA SER A 143 -19.20 16.83 -16.43
C SER A 143 -19.29 16.48 -14.95
N LEU A 144 -18.15 16.28 -14.26
CA LEU A 144 -18.15 16.06 -12.81
C LEU A 144 -18.65 17.29 -12.03
N LEU A 145 -18.30 18.49 -12.49
CA LEU A 145 -18.76 19.74 -11.89
C LEU A 145 -20.27 19.92 -12.09
N ASP A 146 -20.78 19.64 -13.29
CA ASP A 146 -22.21 19.71 -13.61
C ASP A 146 -23.03 18.69 -12.79
N LEU A 147 -22.44 17.54 -12.46
CA LEU A 147 -23.04 16.51 -11.60
C LEU A 147 -22.95 16.83 -10.11
N GLY A 148 -22.28 17.92 -9.70
CA GLY A 148 -22.10 18.30 -8.30
C GLY A 148 -21.22 17.35 -7.49
N VAL A 149 -20.37 16.55 -8.15
CA VAL A 149 -19.46 15.60 -7.50
C VAL A 149 -18.12 16.28 -7.20
N ASP A 150 -17.42 15.83 -6.15
CA ASP A 150 -16.09 16.34 -5.81
C ASP A 150 -15.13 16.22 -7.00
N VAL A 151 -14.61 17.37 -7.45
CA VAL A 151 -13.82 17.49 -8.67
C VAL A 151 -12.35 17.21 -8.36
N PRO A 152 -11.77 16.13 -8.90
CA PRO A 152 -10.38 15.81 -8.66
C PRO A 152 -9.48 16.82 -9.36
N THR A 153 -8.30 17.07 -8.80
CA THR A 153 -7.27 17.87 -9.47
C THR A 153 -6.91 17.25 -10.83
N LYS A 154 -6.62 18.09 -11.83
CA LYS A 154 -6.24 17.66 -13.18
C LYS A 154 -5.18 16.55 -13.17
N THR A 155 -4.14 16.69 -12.35
CA THR A 155 -3.05 15.70 -12.20
C THR A 155 -3.55 14.34 -11.68
N LYS A 156 -4.49 14.34 -10.72
CA LYS A 156 -5.07 13.10 -10.19
C LYS A 156 -5.88 12.39 -11.27
N LEU A 157 -6.68 13.15 -12.04
CA LEU A 157 -7.48 12.61 -13.14
C LEU A 157 -6.59 12.04 -14.25
N THR A 158 -5.56 12.76 -14.69
CA THR A 158 -4.65 12.26 -15.73
C THR A 158 -3.95 10.98 -15.31
N ASN A 159 -3.50 10.90 -14.06
CA ASN A 159 -2.89 9.68 -13.52
C ASN A 159 -3.88 8.52 -13.50
N PHE A 160 -5.12 8.76 -13.06
CA PHE A 160 -6.19 7.76 -13.08
C PHE A 160 -6.46 7.26 -14.49
N LEU A 161 -6.64 8.15 -15.46
CA LEU A 161 -6.90 7.78 -16.86
C LEU A 161 -5.73 7.01 -17.49
N ALA A 162 -4.48 7.40 -17.20
CA ALA A 162 -3.31 6.66 -17.66
C ALA A 162 -3.30 5.23 -17.11
N THR A 163 -3.61 5.04 -15.82
CA THR A 163 -3.73 3.70 -15.24
C THR A 163 -4.93 2.91 -15.78
N HIS A 164 -6.03 3.58 -16.12
CA HIS A 164 -7.22 2.95 -16.70
C HIS A 164 -6.93 2.40 -18.10
N ARG A 165 -6.35 3.22 -18.97
CA ARG A 165 -6.01 2.82 -20.35
C ARG A 165 -5.04 1.64 -20.38
N LYS A 166 -4.05 1.62 -19.47
CA LYS A 166 -3.14 0.48 -19.33
C LYS A 166 -3.85 -0.83 -18.98
N LYS A 167 -5.00 -0.78 -18.30
CA LYS A 167 -5.79 -1.96 -17.96
C LYS A 167 -6.74 -2.39 -19.08
N GLU A 168 -7.25 -1.45 -19.86
CA GLU A 168 -8.17 -1.74 -20.97
C GLU A 168 -7.47 -2.40 -22.16
N GLY A 169 -6.16 -2.17 -22.34
CA GLY A 169 -5.38 -2.89 -23.33
C GLY A 169 -4.19 -2.10 -23.84
N PRO A 170 -3.38 -2.70 -24.72
CA PRO A 170 -2.29 -2.00 -25.36
C PRO A 170 -2.84 -0.87 -26.25
N THR A 171 -2.27 0.33 -26.11
CA THR A 171 -2.63 1.49 -26.95
C THR A 171 -2.22 1.30 -28.41
N ILE A 172 -1.22 0.45 -28.66
CA ILE A 172 -0.73 0.12 -29.98
C ILE A 172 -1.08 -1.34 -30.23
N LEU A 173 -1.96 -1.59 -31.20
CA LEU A 173 -2.28 -2.92 -31.70
C LEU A 173 -1.27 -3.27 -32.81
N SER A 174 -0.75 -4.49 -32.79
CA SER A 174 0.08 -4.96 -33.92
C SER A 174 -0.81 -5.27 -35.11
N LEU A 175 -0.32 -5.00 -36.33
CA LEU A 175 -1.03 -5.33 -37.56
C LEU A 175 -1.39 -6.82 -37.63
N GLY A 176 -0.49 -7.71 -37.20
CA GLY A 176 -0.79 -9.15 -37.14
C GLY A 176 -1.88 -9.53 -36.12
N ALA A 177 -2.03 -8.80 -35.01
CA ALA A 177 -3.13 -9.04 -34.08
C ALA A 177 -4.48 -8.57 -34.67
N LEU A 178 -4.45 -7.44 -35.39
CA LEU A 178 -5.61 -6.91 -36.10
C LEU A 178 -6.03 -7.86 -37.25
N GLU A 179 -5.06 -8.36 -38.02
CA GLU A 179 -5.30 -9.35 -39.08
C GLU A 179 -5.91 -10.65 -38.55
N ALA A 180 -5.43 -11.15 -37.41
CA ALA A 180 -6.00 -12.32 -36.76
C ALA A 180 -7.45 -12.10 -36.30
N GLU A 181 -7.81 -10.89 -35.88
CA GLU A 181 -9.17 -10.54 -35.46
C GLU A 181 -10.11 -10.35 -36.65
N CYS A 182 -9.66 -9.65 -37.70
CA CYS A 182 -10.36 -9.53 -38.97
C CYS A 182 -10.60 -10.91 -39.62
N SER A 183 -9.63 -11.82 -39.53
CA SER A 183 -9.78 -13.20 -40.00
C SER A 183 -10.88 -13.96 -39.26
N LYS A 184 -11.06 -13.73 -37.95
CA LYS A 184 -12.16 -14.35 -37.18
C LYS A 184 -13.52 -13.80 -37.59
N LEU A 185 -13.59 -12.50 -37.86
CA LEU A 185 -14.81 -11.78 -38.26
C LEU A 185 -15.09 -11.86 -39.77
N SER A 186 -14.26 -12.56 -40.55
CA SER A 186 -14.46 -12.77 -41.99
C SER A 186 -15.58 -13.76 -42.32
N LYS A 187 -16.01 -14.57 -41.34
CA LYS A 187 -17.11 -15.52 -41.53
C LYS A 187 -18.42 -14.78 -41.45
N MET A 188 -19.26 -14.94 -42.47
CA MET A 188 -20.61 -14.38 -42.47
C MET A 188 -21.39 -14.97 -41.28
N PRO A 189 -21.89 -14.12 -40.35
CA PRO A 189 -22.63 -14.57 -39.20
C PRO A 189 -23.99 -15.10 -39.62
N VAL A 190 -24.54 -16.01 -38.81
CA VAL A 190 -25.87 -16.58 -39.02
C VAL A 190 -26.95 -15.61 -38.55
N ASP A 191 -26.61 -14.75 -37.60
CA ASP A 191 -27.46 -13.68 -37.09
C ASP A 191 -27.20 -12.38 -37.86
N ASN A 192 -28.27 -11.70 -38.30
CA ASN A 192 -28.18 -10.47 -39.08
C ASN A 192 -27.78 -9.25 -38.23
N ASP A 193 -27.87 -9.34 -36.90
CA ASP A 193 -27.46 -8.27 -35.98
C ASP A 193 -25.96 -8.34 -35.62
N GLU A 194 -25.24 -9.37 -36.07
CA GLU A 194 -23.80 -9.51 -35.85
C GLU A 194 -22.98 -8.85 -36.96
N SER A 195 -21.98 -8.08 -36.56
CA SER A 195 -21.06 -7.41 -37.49
C SER A 195 -20.00 -8.38 -38.03
N TYR A 196 -19.70 -8.27 -39.34
CA TYR A 196 -18.65 -9.04 -39.99
C TYR A 196 -17.84 -8.16 -40.97
N VAL A 197 -16.64 -8.64 -41.32
CA VAL A 197 -15.70 -7.91 -42.18
C VAL A 197 -15.78 -8.46 -43.61
N VAL A 198 -16.17 -7.60 -44.57
CA VAL A 198 -16.37 -7.97 -45.99
C VAL A 198 -15.06 -7.96 -46.79
N ASN A 199 -14.19 -6.98 -46.55
CA ASN A 199 -12.88 -6.91 -47.18
C ASN A 199 -11.86 -6.41 -46.15
N CYS A 200 -10.68 -7.02 -46.13
CA CYS A 200 -9.61 -6.64 -45.23
C CYS A 200 -8.27 -6.77 -45.95
N GLU A 201 -7.65 -5.63 -46.26
CA GLU A 201 -6.34 -5.55 -46.90
C GLU A 201 -5.34 -4.96 -45.91
N PHE A 202 -4.22 -5.64 -45.71
CA PHE A 202 -3.12 -5.18 -44.87
C PHE A 202 -1.90 -4.97 -45.76
N ASP A 203 -1.38 -3.75 -45.76
CA ASP A 203 -0.11 -3.44 -46.42
C ASP A 203 1.01 -3.41 -45.36
N TYR A 204 2.12 -4.06 -45.68
CA TYR A 204 3.29 -4.13 -44.83
C TYR A 204 4.41 -3.37 -45.53
N ASP A 205 4.95 -2.35 -44.88
CA ASP A 205 6.10 -1.61 -45.39
C ASP A 205 7.23 -2.61 -45.73
N SER A 206 7.49 -2.74 -47.03
CA SER A 206 8.58 -3.57 -47.55
C SER A 206 9.90 -2.88 -47.21
N LYS A 207 10.73 -3.51 -46.37
CA LYS A 207 12.07 -3.01 -46.04
C LYS A 207 13.04 -3.08 -47.21
#